data_AF-A0A3M1PML7-F1
#
_entry.id   AF-A0A3M1PML7-F1
#
_cell.length_a   1.000
_cell.length_b   1.000
_cell.length_c   1.000
_cell.angle_alpha   90.00
_cell.angle_beta   90.00
_cell.angle_gamma   90.00
#
_symmetry.space_group_name_H-M   'P 1'
#
loop_
_entity.id
_entity.type
_entity.pdbx_description
1 polymer ?
#
loop_
_entity_poly.entity_id
_entity_poly.type
_entity_poly.pdbx_seq_one_letter_code
_entity_poly.pdbx_strand_id
1 'polypeptide(L)'
;AGVPADVTVECDAVPAPASPTATDNCDTDVEIAFTEVRTDGDCPDSYTLTRTWTATDNCGNQTTQSQTITVQDTEAPVLAGVPADVTVECDAVPAPASPTATDNCDADVEITFTEVRTDGDCPDSYTLTRTWTATDNCGNSSSLSQTITVQDTEAPVLAGVPADVTVQCDAVPAPDTPTATDNCDADVEIAFTEVRTDGDCLDSYTLTRTWTASDNCGNQTTQSQVITVQDTQAPVLAGVPADVTVECDSVPAPASPTATDNCDVDVEIAFTEVRTDGDCPDSYTLTRTWTATDNCGNSSSHTQTITVQDTEAPVLAGVPSDITVQCDAVPAPSTPTAT
;
A
#
# COMPACT_ATOMS: atom_id res chain seq x y z
N ALA A 1 -62.29 -26.49 -58.84
CA ALA A 1 -60.85 -26.30 -59.11
C ALA A 1 -60.30 -25.23 -58.19
N GLY A 2 -58.99 -25.22 -57.90
CA GLY A 2 -58.37 -24.17 -57.09
C GLY A 2 -58.31 -24.42 -55.58
N VAL A 3 -58.50 -25.68 -55.13
CA VAL A 3 -58.16 -26.07 -53.76
C VAL A 3 -56.64 -26.29 -53.69
N PRO A 4 -55.89 -25.62 -52.78
CA PRO A 4 -54.45 -25.78 -52.70
C PRO A 4 -54.05 -27.13 -52.09
N ALA A 5 -52.79 -27.51 -52.29
CA ALA A 5 -52.21 -28.71 -51.68
C ALA A 5 -51.95 -28.49 -50.17
N ASP A 6 -51.79 -29.60 -49.46
CA ASP A 6 -51.38 -29.61 -48.07
C ASP A 6 -49.98 -28.98 -47.91
N VAL A 7 -49.74 -28.31 -46.78
CA VAL A 7 -48.49 -27.58 -46.52
C VAL A 7 -48.15 -27.58 -45.04
N THR A 8 -46.86 -27.56 -44.73
CA THR A 8 -46.33 -27.31 -43.38
C THR A 8 -45.68 -25.94 -43.35
N VAL A 9 -46.00 -25.13 -42.34
CA VAL A 9 -45.56 -23.74 -42.21
C VAL A 9 -45.26 -23.38 -40.75
N GLU A 10 -44.47 -22.33 -40.57
CA GLU A 10 -44.35 -21.61 -39.31
C GLU A 10 -45.59 -20.76 -39.03
N CYS A 11 -45.74 -20.29 -37.78
CA CYS A 11 -46.95 -19.61 -37.31
C CYS A 11 -47.24 -18.29 -38.04
N ASP A 12 -46.18 -17.59 -38.45
CA ASP A 12 -46.25 -16.34 -39.22
C ASP A 12 -46.49 -16.54 -40.72
N ALA A 13 -46.47 -17.80 -41.19
CA ALA A 13 -46.56 -18.16 -42.61
C ALA A 13 -47.85 -18.91 -42.99
N VAL A 14 -48.87 -18.90 -42.13
CA VAL A 14 -50.17 -19.56 -42.42
C VAL A 14 -50.86 -18.91 -43.63
N PRO A 15 -51.08 -19.64 -44.74
CA PRO A 15 -51.68 -19.07 -45.93
C PRO A 15 -53.16 -18.74 -45.69
N ALA A 16 -53.63 -17.64 -46.30
CA ALA A 16 -55.04 -17.28 -46.28
C ALA A 16 -55.91 -18.35 -46.99
N PRO A 17 -57.21 -18.50 -46.63
CA PRO A 17 -58.10 -19.43 -47.31
C PRO A 17 -58.22 -19.15 -48.80
N ALA A 18 -58.10 -20.20 -49.63
CA ALA A 18 -58.33 -20.09 -51.05
C ALA A 18 -59.83 -19.94 -51.38
N SER A 19 -60.13 -19.34 -52.53
CA SER A 19 -61.49 -19.24 -53.09
C SER A 19 -61.61 -20.15 -54.33
N PRO A 20 -61.84 -21.46 -54.15
CA PRO A 20 -62.00 -22.39 -55.26
C PRO A 20 -63.29 -22.10 -56.03
N THR A 21 -63.34 -22.56 -57.27
CA THR A 21 -64.55 -22.47 -58.12
C THR A 21 -65.13 -23.85 -58.38
N ALA A 22 -66.44 -23.92 -58.51
CA ALA A 22 -67.18 -25.11 -58.91
C ALA A 22 -67.99 -24.80 -60.18
N THR A 23 -68.16 -25.81 -61.02
CA THR A 23 -68.93 -25.72 -62.26
C THR A 23 -69.79 -26.96 -62.37
N ASP A 24 -71.05 -26.80 -62.73
CA ASP A 24 -71.96 -27.89 -63.05
C ASP A 24 -72.50 -27.73 -64.48
N ASN A 25 -72.92 -28.82 -65.11
CA ASN A 25 -73.41 -28.78 -66.50
C ASN A 25 -74.89 -28.37 -66.62
N CYS A 26 -75.63 -28.38 -65.50
CA CYS A 26 -77.06 -28.07 -65.42
C CYS A 26 -77.35 -26.94 -64.40
N ASP A 27 -76.44 -26.69 -63.46
CA ASP A 27 -76.50 -25.59 -62.51
C ASP A 27 -75.44 -24.53 -62.82
N THR A 28 -75.92 -23.32 -63.10
CA THR A 28 -75.06 -22.16 -63.37
C THR A 28 -74.57 -21.45 -62.11
N ASP A 29 -75.12 -21.78 -60.94
CA ASP A 29 -74.82 -21.13 -59.66
C ASP A 29 -74.61 -22.19 -58.55
N VAL A 30 -73.45 -22.85 -58.60
CA VAL A 30 -73.08 -23.88 -57.61
C VAL A 30 -72.61 -23.21 -56.31
N GLU A 31 -73.32 -23.48 -55.21
CA GLU A 31 -72.96 -22.96 -53.88
C GLU A 31 -71.73 -23.67 -53.34
N ILE A 32 -70.77 -22.92 -52.77
CA ILE A 32 -69.60 -23.48 -52.08
C ILE A 32 -69.64 -23.06 -50.61
N ALA A 33 -69.82 -24.05 -49.73
CA ALA A 33 -69.65 -23.87 -48.30
C ALA A 33 -68.18 -24.06 -47.92
N PHE A 34 -67.66 -23.20 -47.03
CA PHE A 34 -66.32 -23.29 -46.45
C PHE A 34 -66.40 -23.54 -44.95
N THR A 35 -65.63 -24.52 -44.48
CA THR A 35 -65.40 -24.75 -43.05
C THR A 35 -63.91 -24.89 -42.76
N GLU A 36 -63.48 -24.42 -41.59
CA GLU A 36 -62.12 -24.58 -41.09
C GLU A 36 -62.20 -25.17 -39.68
N VAL A 37 -61.40 -26.20 -39.44
CA VAL A 37 -61.31 -26.85 -38.14
C VAL A 37 -59.84 -26.84 -37.71
N ARG A 38 -59.58 -26.31 -36.52
CA ARG A 38 -58.27 -26.38 -35.85
C ARG A 38 -58.22 -27.60 -34.95
N THR A 39 -57.11 -28.33 -35.02
CA THR A 39 -56.74 -29.38 -34.07
C THR A 39 -55.41 -29.01 -33.45
N ASP A 40 -55.37 -28.83 -32.13
CA ASP A 40 -54.12 -28.51 -31.42
C ASP A 40 -53.13 -29.67 -31.51
N GLY A 41 -51.84 -29.33 -31.58
CA GLY A 41 -50.71 -30.26 -31.67
C GLY A 41 -50.07 -30.54 -30.32
N ASP A 42 -48.78 -30.87 -30.36
CA ASP A 42 -48.01 -31.32 -29.19
C ASP A 42 -47.52 -30.16 -28.29
N CYS A 43 -47.55 -28.92 -28.79
CA CYS A 43 -47.21 -27.70 -28.07
C CYS A 43 -48.19 -26.55 -28.40
N PRO A 44 -48.25 -25.46 -27.60
CA PRO A 44 -49.26 -24.42 -27.75
C PRO A 44 -49.34 -23.78 -29.15
N ASP A 45 -48.18 -23.59 -29.80
CA ASP A 45 -48.10 -23.00 -31.14
C ASP A 45 -47.93 -24.01 -32.28
N SER A 46 -48.09 -25.31 -31.99
CA SER A 46 -48.29 -26.34 -33.01
C SER A 46 -49.77 -26.72 -33.13
N TYR A 47 -50.29 -26.74 -34.36
CA TYR A 47 -51.66 -27.16 -34.65
C TYR A 47 -51.84 -27.51 -36.13
N THR A 48 -52.93 -28.19 -36.47
CA THR A 48 -53.32 -28.45 -37.86
C THR A 48 -54.65 -27.75 -38.18
N LEU A 49 -54.71 -27.02 -39.28
CA LEU A 49 -55.95 -26.48 -39.86
C LEU A 49 -56.43 -27.40 -40.99
N THR A 50 -57.63 -27.94 -40.86
CA THR A 50 -58.29 -28.67 -41.95
C THR A 50 -59.37 -27.77 -42.55
N ARG A 51 -59.12 -27.30 -43.76
CA ARG A 51 -60.06 -26.49 -44.55
C ARG A 51 -60.83 -27.40 -45.48
N THR A 52 -62.16 -27.28 -45.48
CA THR A 52 -63.04 -28.10 -46.31
C THR A 52 -63.96 -27.20 -47.14
N TRP A 53 -64.00 -27.47 -48.44
CA TRP A 53 -64.92 -26.82 -49.36
C TRP A 53 -65.91 -27.86 -49.90
N THR A 54 -67.20 -27.59 -49.73
CA THR A 54 -68.29 -28.45 -50.23
C THR A 54 -69.09 -27.68 -51.26
N ALA A 55 -69.00 -28.12 -52.51
CA ALA A 55 -69.82 -27.61 -53.61
C ALA A 55 -71.15 -28.38 -53.65
N THR A 56 -72.28 -27.66 -53.69
CA THR A 56 -73.63 -28.25 -53.75
C THR A 56 -74.39 -27.68 -54.94
N ASP A 57 -74.95 -28.55 -55.79
CA ASP A 57 -75.84 -28.12 -56.89
C ASP A 57 -77.29 -27.93 -56.41
N ASN A 58 -78.13 -27.32 -57.27
CA ASN A 58 -79.55 -27.08 -57.00
C ASN A 58 -80.41 -28.35 -56.80
N CYS A 59 -79.88 -29.53 -57.12
CA CYS A 59 -80.50 -30.83 -56.87
C CYS A 59 -80.03 -31.47 -55.56
N GLY A 60 -79.08 -30.83 -54.86
CA GLY A 60 -78.50 -31.28 -53.60
C GLY A 60 -77.34 -32.26 -53.76
N ASN A 61 -76.79 -32.46 -54.97
CA ASN A 61 -75.59 -33.27 -55.15
C ASN A 61 -74.37 -32.51 -54.64
N GLN A 62 -73.45 -33.21 -53.96
CA GLN A 62 -72.30 -32.60 -53.32
C GLN A 62 -70.97 -33.18 -53.78
N THR A 63 -69.94 -32.33 -53.84
CA THR A 63 -68.53 -32.73 -53.91
C THR A 63 -67.74 -31.97 -52.88
N THR A 64 -66.86 -32.67 -52.17
CA THR A 64 -66.03 -32.10 -51.12
C THR A 64 -64.55 -32.24 -51.46
N GLN A 65 -63.78 -31.21 -51.15
CA GLN A 65 -62.32 -31.20 -51.21
C GLN A 65 -61.77 -30.57 -49.94
N SER A 66 -60.59 -30.99 -49.50
CA SER A 66 -59.95 -30.47 -48.30
C SER A 66 -58.49 -30.11 -48.51
N GLN A 67 -58.00 -29.20 -47.68
CA GLN A 67 -56.58 -28.87 -47.52
C GLN A 67 -56.23 -28.99 -46.04
N THR A 68 -55.11 -29.65 -45.76
CA THR A 68 -54.51 -29.75 -44.43
C THR A 68 -53.30 -28.81 -44.36
N ILE A 69 -53.31 -27.88 -43.41
CA ILE A 69 -52.17 -27.00 -43.12
C ILE A 69 -51.64 -27.39 -41.75
N THR A 70 -50.41 -27.92 -41.71
CA THR A 70 -49.72 -28.20 -40.45
C THR A 70 -48.92 -26.96 -40.05
N VAL A 71 -49.24 -26.38 -38.90
CA VAL A 71 -48.48 -25.30 -38.27
C VAL A 71 -47.63 -25.91 -37.17
N GLN A 72 -46.33 -25.62 -37.21
CA GLN A 72 -45.38 -26.07 -36.21
C GLN A 72 -44.39 -24.95 -35.96
N ASP A 73 -44.00 -24.77 -34.71
CA ASP A 73 -42.90 -23.91 -34.32
C ASP A 73 -41.62 -24.74 -34.27
N THR A 74 -40.68 -24.42 -35.16
CA THR A 74 -39.35 -25.06 -35.17
C THR A 74 -38.19 -24.08 -35.05
N GLU A 75 -38.49 -22.79 -34.92
CA GLU A 75 -37.48 -21.74 -34.83
C GLU A 75 -37.24 -21.39 -33.36
N ALA A 76 -35.99 -21.07 -33.01
CA ALA A 76 -35.68 -20.64 -31.65
C ALA A 76 -35.87 -19.12 -31.52
N PRO A 77 -36.24 -18.62 -30.34
CA PRO A 77 -36.40 -17.18 -30.13
C PRO A 77 -35.10 -16.42 -30.38
N VAL A 78 -35.21 -15.17 -30.79
CA VAL A 78 -34.08 -14.26 -31.00
C VAL A 78 -33.87 -13.39 -29.76
N LEU A 79 -32.77 -13.62 -29.04
CA LEU A 79 -32.32 -12.78 -27.93
C LEU A 79 -31.63 -11.49 -28.41
N ALA A 80 -31.93 -10.37 -27.76
CA ALA A 80 -31.31 -9.07 -27.99
C ALA A 80 -31.05 -8.31 -26.68
N GLY A 81 -30.04 -7.45 -26.67
CA GLY A 81 -29.73 -6.59 -25.50
C GLY A 81 -28.79 -7.23 -24.46
N VAL A 82 -28.16 -8.37 -24.77
CA VAL A 82 -27.06 -8.91 -23.96
C VAL A 82 -25.81 -8.04 -24.14
N PRO A 83 -25.19 -7.51 -23.06
CA PRO A 83 -24.01 -6.66 -23.17
C PRO A 83 -22.76 -7.44 -23.62
N ALA A 84 -21.77 -6.71 -24.14
CA ALA A 84 -20.47 -7.27 -24.47
C ALA A 84 -19.64 -7.60 -23.22
N ASP A 85 -18.63 -8.44 -23.41
CA ASP A 85 -17.64 -8.76 -22.39
C ASP A 85 -16.88 -7.50 -21.94
N VAL A 86 -16.49 -7.47 -20.66
CA VAL A 86 -15.82 -6.32 -20.06
C VAL A 86 -14.82 -6.75 -18.99
N THR A 87 -13.73 -6.00 -18.87
CA THR A 87 -12.79 -6.10 -17.75
C THR A 87 -13.00 -4.90 -16.82
N VAL A 88 -13.06 -5.15 -15.52
CA VAL A 88 -13.30 -4.13 -14.49
C VAL A 88 -12.37 -4.35 -13.30
N GLU A 89 -12.10 -3.28 -12.55
CA GLU A 89 -11.37 -3.36 -11.29
C GLU A 89 -12.35 -3.59 -10.14
N CYS A 90 -12.05 -4.57 -9.29
CA CYS A 90 -12.70 -4.75 -7.98
C CYS A 90 -14.25 -4.74 -8.06
N ASP A 91 -14.87 -3.85 -7.27
CA ASP A 91 -16.32 -3.67 -7.12
C ASP A 91 -17.01 -3.00 -8.32
N ALA A 92 -16.29 -2.68 -9.41
CA ALA A 92 -16.88 -2.03 -10.59
C ALA A 92 -17.69 -3.01 -11.49
N VAL A 93 -18.14 -4.15 -10.94
CA VAL A 93 -18.96 -5.14 -11.64
C VAL A 93 -20.33 -4.53 -12.00
N PRO A 94 -20.70 -4.48 -13.29
CA PRO A 94 -22.01 -3.95 -13.69
C PRO A 94 -23.14 -4.89 -13.26
N ALA A 95 -24.31 -4.32 -12.97
CA ALA A 95 -25.51 -5.10 -12.71
C ALA A 95 -25.93 -5.94 -13.95
N PRO A 96 -26.59 -7.09 -13.76
CA PRO A 96 -27.12 -7.89 -14.88
C PRO A 96 -28.07 -7.08 -15.76
N ALA A 97 -27.94 -7.23 -17.08
CA ALA A 97 -28.88 -6.64 -18.03
C ALA A 97 -30.22 -7.38 -18.04
N SER A 98 -31.25 -6.71 -18.56
CA SER A 98 -32.57 -7.29 -18.85
C SER A 98 -32.76 -7.37 -20.37
N PRO A 99 -32.23 -8.41 -21.02
CA PRO A 99 -32.41 -8.59 -22.46
C PRO A 99 -33.88 -8.88 -22.81
N THR A 100 -34.21 -8.74 -24.08
CA THR A 100 -35.52 -9.09 -24.64
C THR A 100 -35.38 -10.25 -25.61
N ALA A 101 -36.44 -11.03 -25.77
CA ALA A 101 -36.53 -12.07 -26.77
C ALA A 101 -37.78 -11.85 -27.63
N THR A 102 -37.72 -12.24 -28.89
CA THR A 102 -38.84 -12.24 -29.82
C THR A 102 -38.87 -13.56 -30.55
N ASP A 103 -40.08 -14.07 -30.80
CA ASP A 103 -40.29 -15.28 -31.56
C ASP A 103 -41.42 -15.07 -32.59
N ASN A 104 -41.42 -15.85 -33.67
CA ASN A 104 -42.41 -15.76 -34.75
C ASN A 104 -43.73 -16.47 -34.41
N CYS A 105 -43.69 -17.40 -33.45
CA CYS A 105 -44.80 -18.19 -32.95
C CYS A 105 -45.24 -17.75 -31.56
N ASP A 106 -44.27 -17.52 -30.66
CA ASP A 106 -44.53 -17.17 -29.26
C ASP A 106 -44.43 -15.65 -29.00
N ALA A 107 -45.53 -15.06 -28.55
CA ALA A 107 -45.58 -13.65 -28.18
C ALA A 107 -45.01 -13.34 -26.78
N ASP A 108 -44.85 -14.35 -25.92
CA ASP A 108 -44.41 -14.21 -24.53
C ASP A 108 -43.30 -15.21 -24.18
N VAL A 109 -42.14 -15.02 -24.82
CA VAL A 109 -40.96 -15.87 -24.66
C VAL A 109 -40.38 -15.76 -23.25
N GLU A 110 -40.18 -16.90 -22.59
CA GLU A 110 -39.54 -16.96 -21.27
C GLU A 110 -38.01 -16.76 -21.41
N ILE A 111 -37.43 -15.88 -20.58
CA ILE A 111 -35.98 -15.72 -20.46
C ILE A 111 -35.53 -16.13 -19.06
N THR A 112 -34.61 -17.08 -18.99
CA THR A 112 -33.94 -17.48 -17.75
C THR A 112 -32.53 -16.88 -17.68
N PHE A 113 -32.06 -16.59 -16.47
CA PHE A 113 -30.74 -16.00 -16.20
C PHE A 113 -29.95 -16.87 -15.23
N THR A 114 -28.67 -17.10 -15.56
CA THR A 114 -27.71 -17.76 -14.68
C THR A 114 -26.40 -16.98 -14.63
N GLU A 115 -25.76 -16.98 -13.47
CA GLU A 115 -24.43 -16.37 -13.27
C GLU A 115 -23.53 -17.40 -12.58
N VAL A 116 -22.33 -17.57 -13.13
CA VAL A 116 -21.32 -18.48 -12.59
C VAL A 116 -20.03 -17.70 -12.36
N ARG A 117 -19.52 -17.77 -11.13
CA ARG A 117 -18.20 -17.23 -10.76
C ARG A 117 -17.13 -18.31 -10.91
N THR A 118 -16.00 -17.93 -11.50
CA THR A 118 -14.77 -18.72 -11.52
C THR A 118 -13.65 -17.88 -10.91
N ASP A 119 -13.07 -18.33 -9.81
CA ASP A 119 -11.95 -17.64 -9.15
C ASP A 119 -10.71 -17.61 -10.06
N GLY A 120 -9.96 -16.52 -9.96
CA GLY A 120 -8.74 -16.28 -10.72
C GLY A 120 -7.47 -16.69 -9.97
N ASP A 121 -6.37 -16.02 -10.30
CA ASP A 121 -5.03 -16.34 -9.77
C ASP A 121 -4.78 -15.75 -8.37
N CYS A 122 -5.57 -14.75 -7.96
CA CYS A 122 -5.56 -14.14 -6.62
C CYS A 122 -6.97 -13.91 -6.07
N PRO A 123 -7.14 -13.68 -4.75
CA PRO A 123 -8.44 -13.60 -4.09
C PRO A 123 -9.43 -12.60 -4.70
N ASP A 124 -8.94 -11.43 -5.13
CA ASP A 124 -9.76 -10.36 -5.72
C ASP A 124 -9.75 -10.37 -7.26
N SER A 125 -9.25 -11.44 -7.88
CA SER A 125 -9.41 -11.71 -9.31
C SER A 125 -10.39 -12.85 -9.56
N TYR A 126 -11.34 -12.67 -10.47
CA TYR A 126 -12.30 -13.71 -10.86
C TYR A 126 -12.99 -13.36 -12.17
N THR A 127 -13.67 -14.32 -12.78
CA THR A 127 -14.56 -14.08 -13.92
C THR A 127 -15.99 -14.42 -13.54
N LEU A 128 -16.94 -13.60 -13.98
CA LEU A 128 -18.37 -13.89 -13.94
C LEU A 128 -18.85 -14.19 -15.36
N THR A 129 -19.39 -15.39 -15.58
CA THR A 129 -20.07 -15.73 -16.82
C THR A 129 -21.57 -15.68 -16.59
N ARG A 130 -22.23 -14.71 -17.23
CA ARG A 130 -23.68 -14.57 -17.23
C ARG A 130 -24.25 -15.19 -18.50
N THR A 131 -25.26 -16.03 -18.36
CA THR A 131 -25.95 -16.64 -19.50
C THR A 131 -27.44 -16.36 -19.41
N TRP A 132 -28.00 -15.85 -20.52
CA TRP A 132 -29.43 -15.71 -20.71
C TRP A 132 -29.89 -16.73 -21.74
N THR A 133 -30.96 -17.46 -21.40
CA THR A 133 -31.55 -18.47 -22.28
C THR A 133 -33.01 -18.12 -22.52
N ALA A 134 -33.38 -17.92 -23.77
CA ALA A 134 -34.76 -17.70 -24.20
C ALA A 134 -35.35 -19.03 -24.68
N THR A 135 -36.56 -19.35 -24.24
CA THR A 135 -37.27 -20.59 -24.59
C THR A 135 -38.71 -20.23 -24.95
N ASP A 136 -39.16 -20.62 -26.14
CA ASP A 136 -40.58 -20.52 -26.52
C ASP A 136 -41.42 -21.63 -25.87
N ASN A 137 -42.73 -21.55 -26.05
CA ASN A 137 -43.68 -22.51 -25.51
C ASN A 137 -43.67 -23.90 -26.21
N CYS A 138 -43.00 -24.04 -27.35
CA CYS A 138 -42.74 -25.31 -28.02
C CYS A 138 -41.39 -25.94 -27.62
N GLY A 139 -40.62 -25.23 -26.80
CA GLY A 139 -39.36 -25.68 -26.22
C GLY A 139 -38.13 -25.44 -27.10
N ASN A 140 -38.25 -24.70 -28.20
CA ASN A 140 -37.04 -24.26 -28.91
C ASN A 140 -36.35 -23.18 -28.09
N SER A 141 -35.02 -23.12 -28.14
CA SER A 141 -34.26 -22.23 -27.27
C SER A 141 -32.99 -21.71 -27.90
N SER A 142 -32.62 -20.50 -27.49
CA SER A 142 -31.35 -19.85 -27.82
C SER A 142 -30.72 -19.28 -26.55
N SER A 143 -29.39 -19.11 -26.56
CA SER A 143 -28.68 -18.53 -25.43
C SER A 143 -27.57 -17.58 -25.88
N LEU A 144 -27.33 -16.56 -25.07
CA LEU A 144 -26.23 -15.61 -25.22
C LEU A 144 -25.58 -15.39 -23.86
N SER A 145 -24.27 -15.14 -23.86
CA SER A 145 -23.49 -14.96 -22.63
C SER A 145 -22.71 -13.66 -22.64
N GLN A 146 -22.43 -13.16 -21.43
CA GLN A 146 -21.49 -12.09 -21.15
C GLN A 146 -20.43 -12.62 -20.17
N THR A 147 -19.15 -12.38 -20.48
CA THR A 147 -18.03 -12.61 -19.57
C THR A 147 -17.57 -11.29 -18.98
N ILE A 148 -17.54 -11.20 -17.65
CA ILE A 148 -16.98 -10.07 -16.91
C ILE A 148 -15.71 -10.56 -16.23
N THR A 149 -14.57 -9.97 -16.57
CA THR A 149 -13.30 -10.23 -15.90
C THR A 149 -13.08 -9.17 -14.83
N VAL A 150 -12.98 -9.61 -13.58
CA VAL A 150 -12.62 -8.78 -12.43
C VAL A 150 -11.16 -9.06 -12.09
N GLN A 151 -10.38 -8.00 -11.95
CA GLN A 151 -8.97 -8.07 -11.62
C GLN A 151 -8.62 -6.95 -10.63
N ASP A 152 -7.55 -7.16 -9.89
CA ASP A 152 -6.88 -6.13 -9.12
C ASP A 152 -5.51 -5.83 -9.75
N THR A 153 -5.36 -4.63 -10.29
CA THR A 153 -4.10 -4.18 -10.88
C THR A 153 -3.51 -2.95 -10.21
N GLU A 154 -4.19 -2.41 -9.20
CA GLU A 154 -3.75 -1.20 -8.51
C GLU A 154 -2.99 -1.58 -7.24
N ALA A 155 -1.96 -0.80 -6.89
CA ALA A 155 -1.22 -1.03 -5.66
C ALA A 155 -1.86 -0.27 -4.49
N PRO A 156 -1.72 -0.76 -3.25
CA PRO A 156 -2.29 -0.09 -2.10
C PRO A 156 -1.71 1.31 -1.90
N VAL A 157 -2.50 2.20 -1.33
CA VAL A 157 -2.08 3.54 -0.95
C VAL A 157 -1.60 3.53 0.49
N LEU A 158 -0.30 3.74 0.68
CA LEU A 158 0.34 3.85 1.99
C LEU A 158 0.32 5.31 2.50
N ALA A 159 -0.14 5.52 3.74
CA ALA A 159 -0.28 6.83 4.37
C ALA A 159 0.28 6.83 5.80
N GLY A 160 0.73 8.00 6.26
CA GLY A 160 1.27 8.17 7.63
C GLY A 160 2.72 7.72 7.79
N VAL A 161 3.46 7.55 6.69
CA VAL A 161 4.91 7.33 6.75
C VAL A 161 5.59 8.64 7.17
N PRO A 162 6.45 8.65 8.20
CA PRO A 162 7.04 9.88 8.70
C PRO A 162 8.11 10.43 7.76
N ALA A 163 8.34 11.73 7.83
CA ALA A 163 9.42 12.37 7.09
C ALA A 163 10.80 12.05 7.68
N ASP A 164 11.83 12.21 6.85
CA ASP A 164 13.22 12.12 7.26
C ASP A 164 13.56 13.13 8.37
N VAL A 165 14.44 12.74 9.28
CA VAL A 165 14.82 13.58 10.42
C VAL A 165 16.28 13.39 10.79
N THR A 166 16.91 14.46 11.27
CA THR A 166 18.23 14.42 11.90
C THR A 166 18.09 14.62 13.39
N VAL A 167 18.71 13.73 14.17
CA VAL A 167 18.64 13.71 15.64
C VAL A 167 20.04 13.61 16.24
N GLN A 168 20.16 14.00 17.51
CA GLN A 168 21.39 13.82 18.27
C GLN A 168 21.29 12.53 19.09
N CYS A 169 22.27 11.65 18.95
CA CYS A 169 22.45 10.49 19.82
C CYS A 169 21.17 9.63 19.97
N ASP A 170 20.77 9.36 21.21
CA ASP A 170 19.62 8.55 21.61
C ASP A 170 18.25 9.19 21.32
N ALA A 171 18.18 10.37 20.72
CA ALA A 171 16.93 11.03 20.37
C ALA A 171 16.23 10.41 19.12
N VAL A 172 16.53 9.15 18.81
CA VAL A 172 15.90 8.40 17.72
C VAL A 172 14.42 8.16 18.04
N PRO A 173 13.48 8.63 17.19
CA PRO A 173 12.05 8.37 17.41
C PRO A 173 11.72 6.89 17.24
N ALA A 174 10.74 6.39 17.99
CA ALA A 174 10.19 5.06 17.76
C ALA A 174 9.59 4.93 16.35
N PRO A 175 9.51 3.73 15.76
CA PRO A 175 8.83 3.53 14.48
C PRO A 175 7.34 3.88 14.58
N ASP A 176 6.83 4.64 13.62
CA ASP A 176 5.40 4.88 13.49
C ASP A 176 4.68 3.68 12.84
N THR A 177 3.36 3.65 13.01
CA THR A 177 2.46 2.63 12.44
C THR A 177 1.64 3.26 11.30
N PRO A 178 2.17 3.30 10.05
CA PRO A 178 1.40 3.80 8.93
C PRO A 178 0.19 2.90 8.64
N THR A 179 -0.75 3.43 7.86
CA THR A 179 -1.94 2.72 7.40
C THR A 179 -1.90 2.57 5.90
N ALA A 180 -2.51 1.51 5.37
CA ALA A 180 -2.67 1.29 3.95
C ALA A 180 -4.14 1.05 3.62
N THR A 181 -4.56 1.45 2.43
CA THR A 181 -5.89 1.20 1.89
C THR A 181 -5.77 0.78 0.45
N ASP A 182 -6.62 -0.14 0.02
CA ASP A 182 -6.69 -0.60 -1.36
C ASP A 182 -8.14 -0.56 -1.87
N ASN A 183 -8.33 -0.56 -3.19
CA ASN A 183 -9.65 -0.49 -3.83
C ASN A 183 -10.32 -1.89 -3.94
N CYS A 184 -9.53 -2.96 -3.87
CA CYS A 184 -9.94 -4.36 -3.91
C CYS A 184 -9.77 -5.02 -2.55
N ASP A 185 -8.62 -4.80 -1.89
CA ASP A 185 -8.28 -5.47 -0.64
C ASP A 185 -8.65 -4.63 0.60
N ALA A 186 -9.60 -5.15 1.39
CA ALA A 186 -10.00 -4.52 2.64
C ALA A 186 -8.95 -4.67 3.76
N ASP A 187 -8.07 -5.67 3.69
CA ASP A 187 -7.15 -6.07 4.75
C ASP A 187 -5.68 -6.07 4.25
N VAL A 188 -5.22 -4.92 3.76
CA VAL A 188 -3.85 -4.72 3.25
C VAL A 188 -2.78 -5.01 4.31
N GLU A 189 -1.80 -5.84 3.96
CA GLU A 189 -0.65 -6.16 4.82
C GLU A 189 0.43 -5.07 4.71
N ILE A 190 1.02 -4.66 5.84
CA ILE A 190 2.18 -3.76 5.87
C ILE A 190 3.37 -4.45 6.53
N ALA A 191 4.41 -4.69 5.76
CA ALA A 191 5.70 -5.16 6.23
C ALA A 191 6.61 -3.99 6.64
N PHE A 192 7.30 -4.11 7.77
CA PHE A 192 8.26 -3.12 8.28
C PHE A 192 9.66 -3.71 8.38
N THR A 193 10.66 -2.95 7.91
CA THR A 193 12.08 -3.28 8.08
C THR A 193 12.88 -2.04 8.49
N GLU A 194 13.94 -2.23 9.27
CA GLU A 194 14.88 -1.18 9.67
C GLU A 194 16.31 -1.65 9.42
N VAL A 195 17.11 -0.81 8.77
CA VAL A 195 18.51 -1.08 8.47
C VAL A 195 19.37 0.05 9.01
N ARG A 196 20.36 -0.29 9.83
CA ARG A 196 21.40 0.64 10.30
C ARG A 196 22.60 0.63 9.35
N THR A 197 23.09 1.81 9.01
CA THR A 197 24.36 2.03 8.33
C THR A 197 25.22 2.94 9.20
N ASP A 198 26.39 2.45 9.60
CA ASP A 198 27.34 3.20 10.42
C ASP A 198 27.89 4.40 9.63
N GLY A 199 28.10 5.51 10.33
CA GLY A 199 28.59 6.77 9.76
C GLY A 199 30.11 6.94 9.84
N ASP A 200 30.56 8.20 9.81
CA ASP A 200 31.98 8.57 9.78
C ASP A 200 32.67 8.44 11.15
N CYS A 201 31.90 8.51 12.24
CA CYS A 201 32.35 8.28 13.61
C CYS A 201 31.45 7.28 14.35
N LEU A 202 31.93 6.76 15.48
CA LEU A 202 31.32 5.66 16.24
C LEU A 202 29.87 5.95 16.64
N ASP A 203 29.58 7.19 17.00
CA ASP A 203 28.26 7.65 17.47
C ASP A 203 27.44 8.37 16.38
N SER A 204 27.88 8.27 15.12
CA SER A 204 27.10 8.70 13.94
C SER A 204 26.64 7.50 13.11
N TYR A 205 25.38 7.52 12.67
CA TYR A 205 24.83 6.47 11.81
C TYR A 205 23.52 6.94 11.17
N THR A 206 23.05 6.21 10.15
CA THR A 206 21.71 6.39 9.59
C THR A 206 20.87 5.14 9.84
N LEU A 207 19.61 5.32 10.21
CA LEU A 207 18.60 4.26 10.18
C LEU A 207 17.69 4.50 8.96
N THR A 208 17.58 3.50 8.09
CA THR A 208 16.59 3.49 7.01
C THR A 208 15.46 2.56 7.39
N ARG A 209 14.29 3.13 7.65
CA ARG A 209 13.04 2.41 7.89
C ARG A 209 12.28 2.31 6.59
N THR A 210 11.81 1.11 6.26
CA THR A 210 11.06 0.85 5.03
C THR A 210 9.75 0.15 5.38
N TRP A 211 8.65 0.69 4.86
CA TRP A 211 7.33 0.10 4.94
C TRP A 211 6.88 -0.30 3.54
N THR A 212 6.44 -1.55 3.40
CA THR A 212 5.88 -2.08 2.14
C THR A 212 4.47 -2.54 2.41
N ALA A 213 3.51 -1.90 1.75
CA ALA A 213 2.12 -2.37 1.71
C ALA A 213 1.94 -3.32 0.54
N SER A 214 1.27 -4.45 0.78
CA SER A 214 0.93 -5.47 -0.21
C SER A 214 -0.55 -5.81 -0.10
N ASP A 215 -1.27 -5.80 -1.22
CA ASP A 215 -2.60 -6.42 -1.30
C ASP A 215 -2.50 -7.94 -1.48
N ASN A 216 -3.65 -8.60 -1.44
CA ASN A 216 -3.78 -10.04 -1.61
C ASN A 216 -3.58 -10.54 -3.06
N CYS A 217 -3.49 -9.64 -4.04
CA CYS A 217 -3.12 -9.92 -5.43
C CYS A 217 -1.63 -9.69 -5.72
N GLY A 218 -0.88 -9.19 -4.73
CA GLY A 218 0.56 -9.01 -4.75
C GLY A 218 1.02 -7.66 -5.31
N ASN A 219 0.12 -6.71 -5.58
CA ASN A 219 0.53 -5.35 -5.94
C ASN A 219 1.06 -4.64 -4.68
N GLN A 220 2.06 -3.78 -4.87
CA GLN A 220 2.88 -3.28 -3.76
C GLN A 220 3.23 -1.80 -3.88
N THR A 221 3.19 -1.11 -2.74
CA THR A 221 3.71 0.24 -2.56
C THR A 221 4.72 0.27 -1.43
N THR A 222 5.90 0.85 -1.69
CA THR A 222 6.97 0.99 -0.69
C THR A 222 7.28 2.46 -0.43
N GLN A 223 7.46 2.83 0.83
CA GLN A 223 7.99 4.13 1.25
C GLN A 223 9.00 3.95 2.37
N SER A 224 9.90 4.92 2.52
CA SER A 224 10.97 4.87 3.52
C SER A 224 11.11 6.18 4.28
N GLN A 225 11.62 6.08 5.50
CA GLN A 225 12.10 7.18 6.31
C GLN A 225 13.60 6.98 6.58
N VAL A 226 14.39 8.03 6.40
CA VAL A 226 15.79 8.08 6.79
C VAL A 226 15.94 8.93 8.06
N ILE A 227 16.51 8.32 9.09
CA ILE A 227 16.87 8.99 10.35
C ILE A 227 18.39 9.11 10.38
N THR A 228 18.90 10.34 10.37
CA THR A 228 20.34 10.61 10.53
C THR A 228 20.64 10.90 11.99
N VAL A 229 21.46 10.07 12.61
CA VAL A 229 21.97 10.26 13.96
C VAL A 229 23.39 10.80 13.85
N GLN A 230 23.64 11.93 14.49
CA GLN A 230 24.96 12.58 14.50
C GLN A 230 25.27 13.11 15.89
N ASP A 231 26.56 13.11 16.23
CA ASP A 231 27.08 13.86 17.36
C ASP A 231 27.76 15.14 16.86
N THR A 232 27.33 16.28 17.38
CA THR A 232 27.90 17.59 17.03
C THR A 232 28.24 18.41 18.26
N GLN A 233 28.07 17.85 19.45
CA GLN A 233 28.23 18.57 20.70
C GLN A 233 29.55 18.14 21.34
N ALA A 234 30.31 19.10 21.86
CA ALA A 234 31.53 18.79 22.59
C ALA A 234 31.23 18.30 24.02
N PRO A 235 32.09 17.43 24.58
CA PRO A 235 31.94 16.96 25.95
C PRO A 235 32.02 18.09 26.97
N VAL A 236 31.43 17.87 28.15
CA VAL A 236 31.48 18.81 29.28
C VAL A 236 32.49 18.31 30.31
N LEU A 237 33.59 19.06 30.49
CA LEU A 237 34.59 18.83 31.54
C LEU A 237 34.11 19.34 32.91
N ALA A 238 34.35 18.56 33.96
CA ALA A 238 34.06 18.90 35.34
C ALA A 238 35.21 18.52 36.29
N GLY A 239 35.37 19.26 37.38
CA GLY A 239 36.40 18.99 38.39
C GLY A 239 37.80 19.53 38.06
N VAL A 240 37.92 20.41 37.06
CA VAL A 240 39.16 21.13 36.79
C VAL A 240 39.36 22.20 37.88
N PRO A 241 40.49 22.22 38.61
CA PRO A 241 40.67 23.17 39.70
C PRO A 241 40.95 24.59 39.19
N ALA A 242 40.65 25.58 40.02
CA ALA A 242 40.96 26.98 39.74
C ALA A 242 42.47 27.27 39.82
N ASP A 243 42.86 28.38 39.23
CA ASP A 243 44.20 28.94 39.31
C ASP A 243 44.60 29.21 40.77
N VAL A 244 45.89 29.01 41.08
CA VAL A 244 46.41 29.16 42.44
C VAL A 244 47.84 29.68 42.44
N THR A 245 48.20 30.41 43.49
CA THR A 245 49.58 30.81 43.78
C THR A 245 50.09 30.05 44.98
N VAL A 246 51.28 29.46 44.88
CA VAL A 246 51.87 28.59 45.91
C VAL A 246 53.32 28.97 46.18
N GLU A 247 53.77 28.69 47.39
CA GLU A 247 55.16 28.91 47.80
C GLU A 247 56.02 27.68 47.45
N CYS A 248 57.09 27.91 46.69
CA CYS A 248 58.14 26.93 46.36
C CYS A 248 57.61 25.52 46.07
N ASP A 249 57.87 24.56 46.96
CA ASP A 249 57.55 23.13 46.79
C ASP A 249 56.06 22.78 47.00
N SER A 250 55.20 23.77 47.25
CA SER A 250 53.77 23.55 47.57
C SER A 250 52.89 23.36 46.33
N VAL A 251 53.45 22.90 45.21
CA VAL A 251 52.72 22.65 43.97
C VAL A 251 51.77 21.46 44.14
N PRO A 252 50.44 21.64 43.97
CA PRO A 252 49.49 20.54 44.09
C PRO A 252 49.68 19.53 42.95
N ALA A 253 49.43 18.25 43.22
CA ALA A 253 49.38 17.21 42.19
C ALA A 253 48.30 17.51 41.13
N PRO A 254 48.45 17.04 39.88
CA PRO A 254 47.42 17.18 38.86
C PRO A 254 46.09 16.56 39.32
N ALA A 255 45.00 17.27 39.08
CA ALA A 255 43.65 16.73 39.30
C ALA A 255 43.28 15.69 38.24
N SER A 256 42.32 14.84 38.58
CA SER A 256 41.67 13.89 37.66
C SER A 256 40.24 14.36 37.39
N PRO A 257 40.02 15.31 36.46
CA PRO A 257 38.69 15.74 36.10
C PRO A 257 37.91 14.61 35.42
N THR A 258 36.59 14.78 35.35
CA THR A 258 35.68 13.89 34.62
C THR A 258 35.08 14.62 33.43
N ALA A 259 34.67 13.90 32.39
CA ALA A 259 33.94 14.45 31.27
C ALA A 259 32.66 13.65 31.04
N THR A 260 31.63 14.32 30.55
CA THR A 260 30.36 13.69 30.14
C THR A 260 29.95 14.23 28.79
N ASP A 261 29.40 13.37 27.95
CA ASP A 261 28.86 13.74 26.65
C ASP A 261 27.45 13.13 26.45
N ASN A 262 26.68 13.68 25.50
CA ASN A 262 25.32 13.22 25.18
C ASN A 262 25.28 11.98 24.27
N CYS A 263 26.37 11.71 23.54
CA CYS A 263 26.54 10.57 22.63
C CYS A 263 27.60 9.60 23.17
N ASP A 264 28.68 10.13 23.71
CA ASP A 264 29.81 9.33 24.18
C ASP A 264 29.76 9.07 25.69
N VAL A 265 29.61 7.79 26.05
CA VAL A 265 29.59 7.35 27.45
C VAL A 265 30.98 7.23 28.09
N ASP A 266 32.05 7.21 27.28
CA ASP A 266 33.44 7.02 27.73
C ASP A 266 34.39 8.04 27.08
N VAL A 267 34.14 9.31 27.40
CA VAL A 267 34.90 10.45 26.85
C VAL A 267 36.38 10.40 27.26
N GLU A 268 37.28 10.47 26.28
CA GLU A 268 38.71 10.52 26.51
C GLU A 268 39.15 11.92 27.01
N ILE A 269 39.96 11.96 28.07
CA ILE A 269 40.58 13.20 28.58
C ILE A 269 42.10 13.14 28.42
N ALA A 270 42.65 14.00 27.58
CA ALA A 270 44.08 14.22 27.45
C ALA A 270 44.56 15.30 28.45
N PHE A 271 45.70 15.06 29.11
CA PHE A 271 46.33 16.00 30.03
C PHE A 271 47.71 16.44 29.54
N THR A 272 47.98 17.74 29.60
CA THR A 272 49.30 18.32 29.32
C THR A 272 49.68 19.34 30.40
N GLU A 273 50.98 19.43 30.71
CA GLU A 273 51.53 20.42 31.63
C GLU A 273 52.73 21.10 30.98
N VAL A 274 52.73 22.43 31.02
CA VAL A 274 53.81 23.26 30.47
C VAL A 274 54.35 24.17 31.55
N ARG A 275 55.66 24.13 31.78
CA ARG A 275 56.38 25.03 32.69
C ARG A 275 56.94 26.22 31.91
N THR A 276 56.71 27.42 32.45
CA THR A 276 57.32 28.66 31.98
C THR A 276 58.14 29.26 33.12
N ASP A 277 59.45 29.39 32.92
CA ASP A 277 60.37 29.97 33.90
C ASP A 277 60.07 31.45 34.11
N GLY A 278 60.13 31.90 35.36
CA GLY A 278 59.99 33.29 35.75
C GLY A 278 61.33 34.03 35.81
N ASP A 279 61.31 35.22 36.41
CA ASP A 279 62.46 36.12 36.46
C ASP A 279 63.54 35.71 37.49
N CYS A 280 63.21 34.81 38.42
CA CYS A 280 64.16 34.27 39.40
C CYS A 280 64.21 32.73 39.35
N PRO A 281 65.33 32.11 39.79
CA PRO A 281 65.59 30.67 39.62
C PRO A 281 64.48 29.73 40.14
N ASP A 282 63.70 30.19 41.13
CA ASP A 282 62.68 29.39 41.81
C ASP A 282 61.25 29.92 41.60
N SER A 283 61.05 30.95 40.76
CA SER A 283 59.73 31.37 40.30
C SER A 283 59.43 30.82 38.92
N TYR A 284 58.26 30.24 38.75
CA TYR A 284 57.78 29.73 37.47
C TYR A 284 56.26 29.60 37.49
N THR A 285 55.66 29.46 36.32
CA THR A 285 54.24 29.14 36.17
C THR A 285 54.09 27.76 35.55
N LEU A 286 53.20 26.93 36.10
CA LEU A 286 52.73 25.70 35.45
C LEU A 286 51.36 25.96 34.84
N THR A 287 51.23 25.73 33.54
CA THR A 287 49.93 25.72 32.85
C THR A 287 49.56 24.28 32.56
N ARG A 288 48.52 23.80 33.24
CA ARG A 288 47.92 22.49 33.02
C ARG A 288 46.72 22.64 32.10
N THR A 289 46.61 21.79 31.08
CA THR A 289 45.48 21.76 30.16
C THR A 289 44.89 20.36 30.14
N TRP A 290 43.58 20.28 30.35
CA TRP A 290 42.79 19.06 30.13
C TRP A 290 41.90 19.27 28.92
N THR A 291 41.94 18.33 27.97
CA THR A 291 41.12 18.34 26.76
C THR A 291 40.28 17.08 26.73
N ALA A 292 38.96 17.22 26.79
CA ALA A 292 38.03 16.12 26.57
C ALA A 292 37.67 16.02 25.09
N THR A 293 37.70 14.82 24.53
CA THR A 293 37.34 14.55 23.13
C THR A 293 36.42 13.34 23.08
N ASP A 294 35.27 13.48 22.40
CA ASP A 294 34.36 12.35 22.16
C ASP A 294 34.79 11.49 20.95
N ASN A 295 34.10 10.37 20.75
CA ASN A 295 34.31 9.47 19.62
C ASN A 295 34.10 10.09 18.23
N CYS A 296 33.40 11.22 18.13
CA CYS A 296 33.17 11.97 16.90
C CYS A 296 34.17 13.12 16.71
N GLY A 297 35.11 13.28 17.64
CA GLY A 297 36.17 14.28 17.59
C GLY A 297 35.73 15.67 18.02
N ASN A 298 34.52 15.87 18.55
CA ASN A 298 34.20 17.15 19.18
C ASN A 298 34.95 17.23 20.50
N SER A 299 35.44 18.44 20.83
CA SER A 299 36.33 18.61 21.97
C SER A 299 36.09 19.90 22.74
N SER A 300 36.35 19.82 24.04
CA SER A 300 36.39 20.96 24.95
C SER A 300 37.69 20.93 25.77
N SER A 301 38.19 22.10 26.17
CA SER A 301 39.42 22.17 26.97
C SER A 301 39.28 23.19 28.10
N HIS A 302 39.99 22.92 29.19
CA HIS A 302 40.10 23.84 30.33
C HIS A 302 41.52 23.86 30.86
N THR A 303 41.94 25.00 31.39
CA THR A 303 43.30 25.21 31.88
C THR A 303 43.31 25.58 33.35
N GLN A 304 44.34 25.13 34.07
CA GLN A 304 44.70 25.62 35.40
C GLN A 304 46.10 26.24 35.33
N THR A 305 46.24 27.44 35.87
CA THR A 305 47.50 28.16 36.04
C THR A 305 47.95 28.10 37.50
N ILE A 306 49.14 27.56 37.74
CA ILE A 306 49.77 27.53 39.07
C ILE A 306 50.98 28.46 39.04
N THR A 307 50.93 29.54 39.81
CA THR A 307 52.06 30.47 39.96
C THR A 307 52.89 30.05 41.17
N VAL A 308 54.16 29.74 40.95
CA VAL A 308 55.13 29.40 42.01
C VAL A 308 56.04 30.60 42.22
N GLN A 309 56.13 31.03 43.48
CA GLN A 309 56.96 32.16 43.90
C GLN A 309 57.54 31.88 45.28
N ASP A 310 58.63 32.56 45.60
CA ASP A 310 59.17 32.66 46.96
C ASP A 310 58.88 34.08 47.47
N THR A 311 58.00 34.18 48.46
CA THR A 311 57.69 35.44 49.13
C THR A 311 58.22 35.51 50.56
N GLU A 312 58.88 34.46 51.04
CA GLU A 312 59.41 34.40 52.38
C GLU A 312 60.83 35.00 52.43
N ALA A 313 61.06 35.91 53.38
CA ALA A 313 62.39 36.46 53.59
C ALA A 313 63.27 35.42 54.31
N PRO A 314 64.57 35.29 53.94
CA PRO A 314 65.46 34.36 54.62
C PRO A 314 65.62 34.74 56.09
N VAL A 315 65.61 33.73 56.97
CA VAL A 315 65.80 33.91 58.41
C VAL A 315 67.25 33.62 58.78
N LEU A 316 67.92 34.59 59.39
CA LEU A 316 69.27 34.40 59.90
C LEU A 316 69.24 33.62 61.22
N ALA A 317 69.92 32.48 61.25
CA ALA A 317 70.11 31.63 62.43
C ALA A 317 71.57 31.68 62.90
N GLY A 318 71.78 31.53 64.20
CA GLY A 318 73.12 31.53 64.80
C GLY A 318 73.80 32.91 64.82
N VAL A 319 73.03 34.00 64.65
CA VAL A 319 73.54 35.35 64.86
C VAL A 319 73.90 35.48 66.35
N PRO A 320 75.18 35.72 66.69
CA PRO A 320 75.60 35.83 68.08
C PRO A 320 74.98 37.07 68.69
N SER A 321 74.59 36.98 69.96
CA SER A 321 74.14 38.15 70.71
C SER A 321 75.27 39.16 70.83
N ASP A 322 74.94 40.44 70.91
CA ASP A 322 75.91 41.48 71.22
C ASP A 322 76.65 41.16 72.52
N ILE A 323 77.98 41.21 72.47
CA ILE A 323 78.85 41.05 73.63
C ILE A 323 79.82 42.23 73.70
N THR A 324 80.26 42.57 74.92
CA THR A 324 81.33 43.54 75.12
C THR A 324 82.57 42.79 75.61
N VAL A 325 83.70 43.01 74.93
CA VAL A 325 84.97 42.30 75.18
C VAL A 325 86.11 43.30 75.34
N GLN A 326 87.15 42.89 76.07
CA GLN A 326 88.42 43.63 76.17
C GLN A 326 89.26 43.40 74.90
N CYS A 327 90.23 44.28 74.62
CA CYS A 327 90.95 44.35 73.33
C CYS A 327 91.49 42.99 72.81
N ASP A 328 91.88 42.09 73.72
CA ASP A 328 92.55 40.82 73.39
C ASP A 328 91.62 39.60 73.46
N ALA A 329 90.30 39.80 73.67
CA ALA A 329 89.31 38.74 73.91
C ALA A 329 88.14 38.73 72.92
N VAL A 330 88.32 39.28 71.71
CA VAL A 330 87.33 39.21 70.64
C VAL A 330 87.18 37.77 70.17
N PRO A 331 86.00 37.13 70.32
CA PRO A 331 85.81 35.77 69.83
C PRO A 331 85.90 35.73 68.30
N ALA A 332 86.27 34.56 67.78
CA ALA A 332 86.26 34.33 66.35
C ALA A 332 84.86 34.63 65.77
N PRO A 333 84.78 35.20 64.56
CA PRO A 333 83.50 35.47 63.93
C PRO A 333 82.70 34.17 63.82
N SER A 334 81.47 34.20 64.33
CA SER A 334 80.50 33.16 64.02
C SER A 334 80.11 33.28 62.55
N THR A 335 79.84 32.15 61.91
CA THR A 335 79.19 32.09 60.61
C THR A 335 77.70 31.85 60.82
N PRO A 336 76.85 32.90 60.85
CA PRO A 336 75.41 32.69 60.83
C PRO A 336 75.02 32.00 59.53
N THR A 337 73.98 31.18 59.60
CA THR A 337 73.40 30.52 58.44
C THR A 337 72.08 31.21 58.09
N ALA A 338 71.78 31.35 56.80
CA ALA A 338 70.46 31.75 56.32
C ALA A 338 69.72 30.49 55.84
N THR A 339 68.44 30.39 56.17
CA THR A 339 67.48 29.42 55.62
C THR A 339 66.24 30.15 55.21
#